data_AF-A0ABD5CT43-F1
#
_entry.id   AF-A0ABD5CT43-F1
#
_cell.length_a   1.000
_cell.length_b   1.000
_cell.length_c   1.000
_cell.angle_alpha   90.00
_cell.angle_beta   90.00
_cell.angle_gamma   90.00
#
_symmetry.space_group_name_H-M   'P 1'
#
loop_
_entity.id
_entity.type
_entity.pdbx_description
1 polymer ?
#
loop_
_entity_poly.entity_id
_entity_poly.type
_entity_poly.pdbx_seq_one_letter_code
_entity_poly.pdbx_strand_id
1 'polypeptide(L)'
;MQNVTLVGVDLGKHPFHLHGQDQLGQAVFREKVSRKQLVEFFATFHACTVVMEACAGAHYLPRKLAGFGHQVKLISPQFVRPFVKSNKNDFVDAKAIREAASRPSMRFITPKTESQQTLSALHRVRESLIRDRTKTTNQMHGFLLEFGISLPVGHAVIARLPPQCLPSIRCLHA
;
A
#
# COMPACT_ATOMS: atom_id res chain seq x y z
N MET A 1 4.45 21.31 23.38
CA MET A 1 3.82 20.14 22.72
C MET A 1 3.68 18.91 23.63
N GLN A 2 4.11 18.93 24.89
CA GLN A 2 4.16 17.75 25.78
C GLN A 2 2.80 17.10 26.13
N ASN A 3 1.67 17.72 25.78
CA ASN A 3 0.34 17.19 26.09
C ASN A 3 -0.32 16.43 24.92
N VAL A 4 0.38 16.27 23.79
CA VAL A 4 -0.17 15.55 22.63
C VAL A 4 -0.21 14.06 22.92
N THR A 5 -1.39 13.44 22.83
CA THR A 5 -1.57 12.02 23.12
C THR A 5 -1.87 11.19 21.88
N LEU A 6 -2.44 11.81 20.85
CA LEU A 6 -2.82 11.16 19.61
C LEU A 6 -2.44 12.03 18.41
N VAL A 7 -1.77 11.43 17.43
CA VAL A 7 -1.40 12.09 16.17
C VAL A 7 -1.99 11.32 15.01
N GLY A 8 -2.86 11.96 14.24
CA GLY A 8 -3.31 11.46 12.93
C GLY A 8 -2.29 11.77 11.86
N VAL A 9 -1.99 10.78 11.03
CA VAL A 9 -1.05 10.91 9.92
C VAL A 9 -1.73 10.47 8.63
N ASP A 10 -1.92 11.42 7.72
CA ASP A 10 -2.24 11.12 6.34
C ASP A 10 -0.96 10.84 5.53
N LEU A 11 -0.99 9.75 4.77
CA LEU A 11 0.15 9.17 4.07
C LEU A 11 0.11 9.50 2.58
N GLY A 12 0.90 10.50 2.17
CA GLY A 12 1.13 10.81 0.76
C GLY A 12 2.35 10.11 0.17
N LYS A 13 2.52 10.25 -1.16
CA LYS A 13 3.70 9.75 -1.88
C LYS A 13 4.99 10.48 -1.45
N HIS A 14 4.89 11.79 -1.23
CA HIS A 14 6.01 12.66 -0.89
C HIS A 14 5.74 13.51 0.37
N PRO A 15 4.64 14.29 0.45
CA PRO A 15 4.26 14.96 1.69
C PRO A 15 3.44 14.05 2.61
N PHE A 16 3.50 14.33 3.89
CA PHE A 16 2.70 13.73 4.95
C PHE A 16 2.06 14.85 5.76
N HIS A 17 0.84 14.64 6.21
CA HIS A 17 0.12 15.63 7.00
C HIS A 17 -0.15 15.08 8.38
N LEU A 18 0.31 15.80 9.40
CA LEU A 18 0.17 15.47 10.79
C LEU A 18 -0.94 16.31 11.41
N HIS A 19 -1.74 15.70 12.27
CA HIS A 19 -2.73 16.39 13.08
C HIS A 19 -2.70 15.86 14.51
N GLY A 20 -2.10 16.62 15.43
CA GLY A 20 -1.98 16.26 16.84
C GLY A 20 -3.15 16.75 17.68
N GLN A 21 -3.53 15.95 18.68
CA GLN A 21 -4.50 16.35 19.71
C GLN A 21 -4.03 16.03 21.12
N ASP A 22 -4.58 16.74 22.10
CA ASP A 22 -4.38 16.48 23.52
C ASP A 22 -5.33 15.40 24.08
N GLN A 23 -5.27 15.19 25.40
CA GLN A 23 -6.14 14.25 26.12
C GLN A 23 -7.63 14.60 26.04
N LEU A 24 -7.97 15.88 25.89
CA LEU A 24 -9.34 16.35 25.76
C LEU A 24 -9.86 16.25 24.31
N GLY A 25 -9.00 15.80 23.38
CA GLY A 25 -9.32 15.69 21.96
C GLY A 25 -9.22 17.03 21.21
N GLN A 26 -8.70 18.08 21.84
CA GLN A 26 -8.51 19.38 21.21
C GLN A 26 -7.29 19.35 20.29
N ALA A 27 -7.40 20.01 19.13
CA ALA A 27 -6.32 20.08 18.17
C ALA A 27 -5.19 20.96 18.73
N VAL A 28 -3.98 20.40 18.80
CA VAL A 28 -2.79 21.11 19.31
C VAL A 28 -1.92 21.64 18.18
N PHE A 29 -1.78 20.86 17.10
CA PHE A 29 -0.99 21.27 15.94
C PHE A 29 -1.46 20.57 14.67
N ARG A 30 -1.10 21.17 13.53
CA ARG A 30 -1.15 20.55 12.21
C ARG A 30 0.14 20.90 11.47
N GLU A 31 0.80 19.90 10.88
CA GLU A 31 2.09 20.08 10.21
C GLU A 31 2.13 19.32 8.89
N LYS A 32 2.80 19.90 7.88
CA LYS A 32 3.11 19.22 6.62
C LYS A 32 4.60 18.91 6.59
N VAL A 33 4.94 17.64 6.48
CA VAL A 33 6.33 17.18 6.57
C VAL A 33 6.69 16.26 5.41
N SER A 34 7.97 16.24 5.05
CA SER A 34 8.54 15.19 4.19
C SER A 34 8.75 13.89 4.97
N ARG A 35 9.07 12.79 4.28
CA ARG A 35 9.37 11.50 4.94
C ARG A 35 10.52 11.61 5.95
N LYS A 36 11.59 12.31 5.58
CA LYS A 36 12.76 12.51 6.43
C LYS A 36 12.38 13.29 7.68
N GLN A 37 11.70 14.43 7.50
CA GLN A 37 11.22 15.27 8.59
C GLN A 37 10.24 14.52 9.50
N LEU A 38 9.37 13.65 8.96
CA LEU A 38 8.46 12.84 9.77
C LEU A 38 9.22 11.90 10.70
N VAL A 39 10.25 11.20 10.18
CA VAL A 39 11.07 10.29 10.99
C VAL A 39 11.85 11.07 12.05
N GLU A 40 12.44 12.21 11.69
CA GLU A 40 13.17 13.10 12.63
C GLU A 40 12.24 13.68 13.71
N PHE A 41 11.05 14.11 13.31
CA PHE A 41 10.01 14.60 14.21
C PHE A 41 9.71 13.54 15.27
N PHE A 42 9.29 12.33 14.88
CA PHE A 42 8.95 11.29 15.84
C PHE A 42 10.17 10.70 16.59
N ALA A 43 11.39 10.77 16.04
CA ALA A 43 12.58 10.33 16.78
C ALA A 43 12.85 11.19 18.04
N THR A 44 12.38 12.44 18.04
CA THR A 44 12.59 13.39 19.15
C THR A 44 11.29 13.76 19.88
N PHE A 45 10.14 13.39 19.31
CA PHE A 45 8.84 13.62 19.91
C PHE A 45 8.60 12.66 21.07
N HIS A 46 7.89 13.11 22.10
CA HIS A 46 7.55 12.23 23.22
C HIS A 46 6.63 11.08 22.75
N ALA A 47 6.73 9.94 23.44
CA ALA A 47 5.92 8.77 23.13
C ALA A 47 4.42 9.12 23.17
N CYS A 48 3.71 8.74 22.11
CA CYS A 48 2.28 9.01 21.94
C CYS A 48 1.65 7.96 21.03
N THR A 49 0.33 8.00 20.89
CA THR A 49 -0.37 7.15 19.92
C THR A 49 -0.31 7.80 18.54
N VAL A 50 0.18 7.07 17.54
CA VAL A 50 0.18 7.51 16.14
C VAL A 50 -0.82 6.66 15.37
N VAL A 51 -1.75 7.30 14.68
CA VAL A 51 -2.81 6.64 13.91
C VAL A 51 -2.71 7.00 12.45
N MET A 52 -2.81 5.99 11.61
CA MET A 52 -2.60 6.12 10.16
C MET A 52 -3.61 5.27 9.41
N GLU A 53 -3.98 5.67 8.20
CA GLU A 53 -4.77 4.84 7.32
C GLU A 53 -3.93 3.69 6.73
N ALA A 54 -4.53 2.50 6.65
CA ALA A 54 -3.92 1.35 6.00
C ALA A 54 -3.96 1.52 4.48
N CYS A 55 -2.95 2.20 3.93
CA CYS A 55 -2.77 2.41 2.50
C CYS A 55 -1.47 1.75 1.98
N ALA A 56 -1.17 1.96 0.69
CA ALA A 56 0.09 1.53 0.12
C ALA A 56 1.27 2.24 0.81
N GLY A 57 2.17 1.46 1.42
CA GLY A 57 3.31 2.00 2.20
C GLY A 57 3.06 2.13 3.70
N ALA A 58 1.84 1.87 4.18
CA ALA A 58 1.47 2.00 5.60
C ALA A 58 2.05 0.92 6.53
N HIS A 59 2.88 -0.01 6.05
CA HIS A 59 3.49 -1.05 6.91
C HIS A 59 4.91 -0.70 7.36
N TYR A 60 5.67 0.04 6.57
CA TYR A 60 7.04 0.43 6.92
C TYR A 60 7.05 1.41 8.09
N LEU A 61 6.26 2.47 7.98
CA LEU A 61 6.32 3.58 8.92
C LEU A 61 5.90 3.17 10.36
N PRO A 62 4.83 2.38 10.57
CA PRO A 62 4.51 1.91 11.92
C PRO A 62 5.63 1.15 12.62
N ARG A 63 6.36 0.29 11.89
CA ARG A 63 7.51 -0.43 12.46
C ARG A 63 8.62 0.53 12.88
N LYS A 64 8.90 1.53 12.03
CA LYS A 64 9.92 2.54 12.31
C LYS A 64 9.56 3.40 13.53
N LEU A 65 8.32 3.89 13.58
CA LEU A 65 7.82 4.74 14.67
C LEU A 65 7.68 3.97 15.99
N ALA A 66 7.29 2.69 15.95
CA ALA A 66 7.29 1.83 17.13
C ALA A 66 8.70 1.67 17.74
N GLY A 67 9.75 1.66 16.89
CA GLY A 67 11.14 1.66 17.34
C GLY A 67 11.57 2.91 18.11
N PHE A 68 10.82 4.01 18.02
CA PHE A 68 11.01 5.22 18.83
C PHE A 68 10.13 5.25 20.09
N GLY A 69 9.37 4.18 20.36
CA GLY A 69 8.51 4.07 21.54
C GLY A 69 7.06 4.55 21.34
N HIS A 70 6.65 4.91 20.13
CA HIS A 70 5.25 5.29 19.86
C HIS A 70 4.35 4.05 19.76
N GLN A 71 3.12 4.17 20.25
CA GLN A 71 2.08 3.19 19.96
C GLN A 71 1.46 3.50 18.60
N VAL A 72 1.74 2.68 17.58
CA VAL A 72 1.20 2.93 16.24
C VAL A 72 0.00 2.02 15.96
N LYS A 73 -1.07 2.60 15.42
CA LYS A 73 -2.28 1.88 15.04
C LYS A 73 -2.68 2.20 13.60
N LEU A 74 -3.07 1.17 12.84
CA LEU A 74 -3.56 1.33 11.47
C LEU A 74 -5.08 1.18 11.42
N ILE A 75 -5.76 2.00 10.63
CA ILE A 75 -7.23 1.97 10.46
C ILE A 75 -7.56 1.66 9.00
N SER A 76 -8.57 0.83 8.77
CA SER A 76 -9.08 0.60 7.42
C SER A 76 -9.63 1.89 6.81
N PRO A 77 -9.36 2.20 5.53
CA PRO A 77 -9.97 3.34 4.82
C PRO A 77 -11.49 3.41 4.97
N GLN A 78 -12.15 2.25 5.02
CA GLN A 78 -13.60 2.12 5.15
C GLN A 78 -14.12 2.70 6.48
N PHE A 79 -13.32 2.64 7.54
CA PHE A 79 -13.69 3.20 8.85
C PHE A 79 -13.30 4.67 8.99
N VAL A 80 -12.38 5.19 8.17
CA VAL A 80 -12.00 6.60 8.16
C VAL A 80 -12.99 7.44 7.36
N ARG A 81 -13.47 6.91 6.22
CA ARG A 81 -14.35 7.64 5.29
C ARG A 81 -15.55 8.35 5.94
N PRO A 82 -16.30 7.77 6.91
CA PRO A 82 -17.42 8.46 7.55
C PRO A 82 -17.03 9.71 8.35
N PHE A 83 -15.76 9.90 8.69
CA PHE A 83 -15.26 11.03 9.48
C PHE A 83 -14.73 12.19 8.62
N VAL A 84 -14.72 12.04 7.29
CA VAL A 84 -14.34 13.10 6.35
C VAL A 84 -15.55 14.04 6.18
N LYS A 85 -15.41 15.29 6.66
CA LYS A 85 -16.52 16.25 6.78
C LYS A 85 -16.60 17.28 5.65
N SER A 86 -15.62 17.32 4.76
CA SER A 86 -15.52 18.34 3.70
C SER A 86 -14.84 17.78 2.45
N ASN A 87 -14.68 18.65 1.45
CA ASN A 87 -13.89 18.35 0.25
C ASN A 87 -12.48 17.86 0.58
N LYS A 88 -11.91 17.13 -0.38
CA LYS A 88 -10.59 16.48 -0.26
C LYS A 88 -9.52 17.49 0.11
N ASN A 89 -8.86 17.25 1.24
CA ASN A 89 -7.70 17.98 1.73
C ASN A 89 -6.95 17.05 2.69
N ASP A 90 -5.65 16.89 2.48
CA ASP A 90 -4.83 15.94 3.24
C ASP A 90 -4.81 16.24 4.77
N PHE A 91 -4.97 17.50 5.19
CA PHE A 91 -5.15 17.83 6.61
C PHE A 91 -6.52 17.41 7.16
N VAL A 92 -7.56 17.44 6.33
CA VAL A 92 -8.90 16.93 6.68
C VAL A 92 -8.83 15.41 6.82
N ASP A 93 -8.10 14.74 5.95
CA ASP A 93 -7.89 13.29 6.00
C ASP A 93 -7.12 12.91 7.29
N ALA A 94 -6.03 13.61 7.62
CA ALA A 94 -5.28 13.41 8.87
C ALA A 94 -6.18 13.62 10.12
N LYS A 95 -7.04 14.64 10.09
CA LYS A 95 -8.01 14.89 11.17
C LYS A 95 -9.05 13.78 11.28
N ALA A 96 -9.55 13.27 10.15
CA ALA A 96 -10.54 12.20 10.07
C ALA A 96 -9.97 10.88 10.61
N ILE A 97 -8.73 10.53 10.27
CA ILE A 97 -8.02 9.35 10.81
C ILE A 97 -7.96 9.41 12.34
N ARG A 98 -7.53 10.56 12.89
CA ARG A 98 -7.48 10.80 14.33
C ARG A 98 -8.87 10.77 14.97
N GLU A 99 -9.88 11.34 14.32
CA GLU A 99 -11.26 11.33 14.85
C GLU A 99 -11.82 9.90 14.90
N ALA A 100 -11.60 9.12 13.84
CA ALA A 100 -11.95 7.70 13.79
C ALA A 100 -11.28 6.92 14.93
N ALA A 101 -9.97 7.12 15.13
CA ALA A 101 -9.22 6.46 16.19
C ALA A 101 -9.73 6.78 17.62
N SER A 102 -10.34 7.94 17.82
CA SER A 102 -10.87 8.35 19.13
C SER A 102 -12.13 7.59 19.55
N ARG A 103 -12.75 6.83 18.64
CA ARG A 103 -13.98 6.07 18.94
C ARG A 103 -13.63 4.81 19.76
N PRO A 104 -14.29 4.56 20.90
CA PRO A 104 -14.00 3.39 21.74
C PRO A 104 -14.14 2.04 21.01
N SER A 105 -15.08 1.95 20.07
CA SER A 105 -15.35 0.74 19.29
C SER A 105 -14.47 0.59 18.03
N MET A 106 -13.48 1.46 17.84
CA MET A 106 -12.66 1.46 16.63
C MET A 106 -11.82 0.19 16.52
N ARG A 107 -11.75 -0.36 15.30
CA ARG A 107 -10.98 -1.56 14.98
C ARG A 107 -9.70 -1.18 14.25
N PHE A 108 -8.60 -1.78 14.68
CA PHE A 108 -7.28 -1.52 14.13
C PHE A 108 -6.71 -2.73 13.40
N ILE A 109 -5.86 -2.47 12.43
CA ILE A 109 -5.13 -3.47 11.66
C ILE A 109 -3.72 -3.59 12.24
N THR A 110 -3.26 -4.82 12.44
CA THR A 110 -1.89 -5.08 12.87
C THR A 110 -0.91 -4.77 11.73
N PRO A 111 0.11 -3.93 11.93
CA PRO A 111 1.17 -3.75 10.96
C PRO A 111 1.87 -5.09 10.67
N LYS A 112 2.01 -5.44 9.39
CA LYS A 112 2.74 -6.65 9.00
C LYS A 112 4.21 -6.54 9.42
N THR A 113 4.81 -7.66 9.80
CA THR A 113 6.28 -7.75 9.89
C THR A 113 6.89 -7.64 8.48
N GLU A 114 8.19 -7.39 8.41
CA GLU A 114 8.89 -7.36 7.13
C GLU A 114 8.76 -8.69 6.38
N SER A 115 8.97 -9.82 7.05
CA SER A 115 8.82 -11.15 6.44
C SER A 115 7.40 -11.41 5.94
N GLN A 116 6.37 -11.02 6.70
CA GLN A 116 4.96 -11.13 6.26
C GLN A 116 4.67 -10.26 5.04
N GLN A 117 5.24 -9.04 5.00
CA GLN A 117 5.10 -8.14 3.87
C GLN A 117 5.79 -8.70 2.62
N THR A 118 7.01 -9.23 2.76
CA THR A 118 7.78 -9.87 1.68
C THR A 118 7.05 -11.09 1.13
N LEU A 119 6.55 -11.98 1.98
CA LEU A 119 5.78 -13.14 1.56
C LEU A 119 4.53 -12.72 0.77
N SER A 120 3.79 -11.73 1.28
CA SER A 120 2.62 -11.19 0.58
C SER A 120 2.96 -10.58 -0.78
N ALA A 121 4.13 -9.94 -0.92
CA ALA A 121 4.60 -9.41 -2.20
C ALA A 121 4.97 -10.54 -3.17
N LEU A 122 5.68 -11.57 -2.71
CA LEU A 122 6.04 -12.74 -3.51
C LEU A 122 4.81 -13.46 -4.08
N HIS A 123 3.77 -13.66 -3.26
CA HIS A 123 2.51 -14.25 -3.74
C HIS A 123 1.87 -13.41 -4.85
N ARG A 124 1.82 -12.09 -4.70
CA ARG A 124 1.28 -11.18 -5.74
C ARG A 124 2.08 -11.22 -7.04
N VAL A 125 3.42 -11.24 -6.94
CA VAL A 125 4.30 -11.38 -8.11
C VAL A 125 4.03 -12.71 -8.82
N ARG A 126 3.98 -13.81 -8.07
CA ARG A 126 3.68 -15.14 -8.62
C ARG A 126 2.32 -15.16 -9.33
N GLU A 127 1.28 -14.62 -8.71
CA GLU A 127 -0.05 -14.53 -9.32
C GLU A 127 -0.03 -13.69 -10.60
N SER A 128 0.70 -12.57 -10.62
CA SER A 128 0.85 -11.75 -11.84
C SER A 128 1.52 -12.55 -12.95
N LEU A 129 2.66 -13.20 -12.68
CA LEU A 129 3.38 -14.00 -13.66
C LEU A 129 2.53 -15.16 -14.19
N ILE A 130 1.71 -15.78 -13.34
CA ILE A 130 0.77 -16.83 -13.78
C ILE A 130 -0.26 -16.25 -14.74
N ARG A 131 -0.86 -15.10 -14.41
CA ARG A 131 -1.82 -14.43 -15.30
C ARG A 131 -1.19 -14.01 -16.62
N ASP A 132 0.00 -13.41 -16.58
CA ASP A 132 0.73 -12.94 -17.76
C ASP A 132 1.10 -14.13 -18.66
N ARG A 133 1.60 -15.22 -18.08
CA ARG A 133 1.88 -16.46 -18.82
C ARG A 133 0.64 -17.01 -19.52
N THR A 134 -0.50 -17.07 -18.82
CA THR A 134 -1.76 -17.54 -19.41
C THR A 134 -2.24 -16.60 -20.52
N LYS A 135 -2.15 -15.29 -20.31
CA LYS A 135 -2.49 -14.27 -21.32
C LYS A 135 -1.63 -14.42 -22.57
N THR A 136 -0.31 -14.52 -22.42
CA THR A 136 0.62 -14.72 -23.54
C THR A 136 0.36 -16.03 -24.26
N THR A 137 0.11 -17.12 -23.52
CA THR A 137 -0.25 -18.43 -24.11
C THR A 137 -1.51 -18.32 -24.97
N ASN A 138 -2.57 -17.71 -24.44
CA ASN A 138 -3.81 -17.53 -25.19
C ASN A 138 -3.62 -16.63 -26.43
N GLN A 139 -2.78 -15.60 -26.32
CA GLN A 139 -2.43 -14.74 -27.44
C GLN A 139 -1.68 -15.50 -28.54
N MET A 140 -0.72 -16.37 -28.18
CA MET A 140 -0.02 -17.23 -29.14
C MET A 140 -0.98 -18.20 -29.83
N HIS A 141 -1.92 -18.80 -29.09
CA HIS A 141 -2.96 -19.65 -29.69
C HIS A 141 -3.78 -18.87 -30.73
N GLY A 142 -4.21 -17.65 -30.40
CA GLY A 142 -4.93 -16.78 -31.34
C GLY A 142 -4.14 -16.51 -32.62
N PHE A 143 -2.87 -16.14 -32.50
CA PHE A 143 -2.03 -15.88 -33.68
C PHE A 143 -1.78 -17.12 -34.54
N LEU A 144 -1.53 -18.28 -33.93
CA LEU A 144 -1.28 -19.51 -34.68
C LEU A 144 -2.52 -19.99 -35.45
N LEU A 145 -3.71 -19.75 -34.91
CA LEU A 145 -4.97 -20.06 -35.59
C LEU A 145 -5.16 -19.25 -36.88
N GLU A 146 -4.70 -18.00 -36.94
CA GLU A 146 -4.70 -17.19 -38.19
C GLU A 146 -3.87 -17.85 -39.31
N PHE A 147 -2.89 -18.67 -38.95
CA PHE A 147 -2.06 -19.44 -39.88
C PHE A 147 -2.52 -20.90 -40.03
N GLY A 148 -3.72 -21.25 -39.54
CA GLY A 148 -4.26 -22.60 -39.61
C GLY A 148 -3.62 -23.62 -38.66
N ILE A 149 -2.78 -23.17 -37.72
CA ILE A 149 -2.09 -24.03 -36.76
C ILE A 149 -2.91 -24.09 -35.46
N SER A 150 -3.62 -25.20 -35.26
CA SER A 150 -4.37 -25.46 -34.02
C SER A 150 -3.53 -26.26 -33.03
N LEU A 151 -3.40 -25.75 -31.79
CA LEU A 151 -2.64 -26.40 -30.72
C LEU A 151 -3.53 -26.83 -29.56
N PRO A 152 -3.24 -27.98 -28.91
CA PRO A 152 -3.89 -28.37 -27.67
C PRO A 152 -3.70 -27.33 -26.55
N VAL A 153 -4.69 -27.21 -25.67
CA VAL A 153 -4.64 -26.28 -24.54
C VAL A 153 -3.54 -26.67 -23.56
N GLY A 154 -2.65 -25.73 -23.24
CA GLY A 154 -1.69 -25.87 -22.15
C GLY A 154 -0.32 -25.30 -22.45
N HIS A 155 0.29 -24.69 -21.42
CA HIS A 155 1.61 -24.07 -21.52
C HIS A 155 2.72 -25.02 -22.00
N ALA A 156 2.67 -26.31 -21.61
CA ALA A 156 3.69 -27.28 -21.97
C ALA A 156 3.77 -27.53 -23.50
N VAL A 157 2.66 -27.32 -24.21
CA VAL A 157 2.59 -27.46 -25.67
C VAL A 157 3.32 -26.30 -26.34
N ILE A 158 3.08 -25.07 -25.86
CA ILE A 158 3.77 -23.87 -26.34
C ILE A 158 5.28 -23.95 -26.10
N ALA A 159 5.71 -24.40 -24.92
CA ALA A 159 7.12 -24.52 -24.58
C ALA A 159 7.88 -25.57 -25.42
N ARG A 160 7.17 -26.48 -26.10
CA ARG A 160 7.72 -27.56 -26.93
C ARG A 160 7.54 -27.32 -28.42
N LEU A 161 6.99 -26.16 -28.82
CA LEU A 161 6.85 -25.80 -30.23
C LEU A 161 8.24 -25.80 -30.90
N PRO A 162 8.43 -26.60 -31.96
CA PRO A 162 9.62 -26.50 -32.78
C PRO A 162 9.71 -25.08 -33.37
N PRO A 163 10.91 -24.47 -33.48
CA PRO A 163 11.09 -23.17 -34.14
C PRO A 163 10.53 -23.14 -35.58
N GLN A 164 10.42 -24.31 -36.19
CA GLN A 164 9.96 -24.56 -37.56
C GLN A 164 8.44 -24.37 -37.74
N CYS A 165 7.66 -24.42 -36.65
CA CYS A 165 6.21 -24.19 -36.68
C CYS A 165 5.84 -22.71 -36.51
N LEU A 166 6.81 -21.85 -36.19
CA LEU A 166 6.63 -20.42 -36.35
C LEU A 166 6.78 -20.16 -37.85
N PRO A 167 5.76 -19.62 -38.56
CA PRO A 167 5.99 -19.08 -39.91
C PRO A 167 7.19 -18.15 -39.79
N SER A 168 8.07 -18.11 -40.80
CA SER A 168 9.36 -17.42 -40.80
C SER A 168 9.28 -15.94 -40.40
N ILE A 169 9.03 -15.68 -39.12
CA ILE A 169 9.09 -14.40 -38.45
C ILE A 169 10.58 -14.27 -38.18
N ARG A 170 11.30 -13.73 -39.15
CA ARG A 170 12.61 -13.14 -38.87
C ARG A 170 12.37 -12.21 -37.69
N CYS A 171 12.91 -12.55 -36.53
CA CYS A 171 12.94 -11.66 -35.38
C CYS A 171 13.50 -10.32 -35.87
N LEU A 172 12.63 -9.32 -36.01
CA LEU A 172 13.04 -7.93 -36.07
C LEU A 172 13.68 -7.64 -34.72
N HIS A 173 15.01 -7.74 -34.65
CA HIS A 173 15.76 -7.06 -33.61
C HIS A 173 15.44 -5.57 -33.73
N ALA A 174 14.82 -5.02 -32.70
CA ALA A 174 14.79 -3.60 -32.37
C ALA A 174 14.86 -3.47 -30.85
#